data_AF-A0A1V9XGJ4-F1
#
_entry.id   AF-A0A1V9XGJ4-F1
#
_cell.length_a   1.000
_cell.length_b   1.000
_cell.length_c   1.000
_cell.angle_alpha   90.00
_cell.angle_beta   90.00
_cell.angle_gamma   90.00
#
_symmetry.space_group_name_H-M   'P 1'
#
loop_
_entity.id
_entity.type
_entity.pdbx_description
1 polymer ?
#
loop_
_entity_poly.entity_id
_entity_poly.type
_entity_poly.pdbx_seq_one_letter_code
_entity_poly.pdbx_strand_id
1 'polypeptide(L)'
;MDEMFVAQKDDSQLPLEADLFKMEFKYYKSKRKIPDLSQVLDIRKDSRKESRYFAWKEIYIGCNDLGIKSTVKVTELPSVPGFLLIPEAFTPAGLHYWTHRCLVDFPERPNVTNLETLPASITRRIGEGKVILDEELRTRLRWATLGYHHNWKTKVYDVENYTTFPPDLARCAAMFAEKVAGYTYEYRAEAGIINYYSLGTALSGHVDYSEEDQSAPLVSISLGCTCVFLIGGAERSVRPTPVFLRHGDVSIMTGLSRLAYHGVPRVIVEKSTPLSNDLRTSCPDAGLEKSETLDHCGSEPNANKDGDVVFCKDGICRSYLKNNRINITVRQVFKPDI
;
A
#
# COMPACT_ATOMS: atom_id res chain seq x y z
N MET A 1 -20.34 -63.82 -30.69
CA MET A 1 -20.98 -62.69 -31.38
C MET A 1 -20.91 -61.54 -30.41
N ASP A 2 -20.19 -60.50 -30.83
CA ASP A 2 -19.83 -59.32 -30.05
C ASP A 2 -21.04 -58.54 -29.55
N GLU A 3 -21.03 -58.17 -28.27
CA GLU A 3 -21.74 -56.98 -27.81
C GLU A 3 -20.71 -56.00 -27.25
N MET A 4 -20.46 -54.96 -28.04
CA MET A 4 -19.71 -53.77 -27.67
C MET A 4 -20.44 -53.02 -26.56
N PHE A 5 -19.88 -53.02 -25.35
CA PHE A 5 -20.22 -52.02 -24.34
C PHE A 5 -19.64 -50.67 -24.77
N VAL A 6 -20.50 -49.81 -25.32
CA VAL A 6 -20.22 -48.38 -25.47
C VAL A 6 -20.34 -47.75 -24.08
N ALA A 7 -19.21 -47.41 -23.47
CA ALA A 7 -19.20 -46.60 -22.27
C ALA A 7 -19.71 -45.19 -22.63
N GLN A 8 -20.90 -44.84 -22.12
CA GLN A 8 -21.37 -43.46 -22.09
C GLN A 8 -20.40 -42.64 -21.22
N LYS A 9 -19.78 -41.61 -21.82
CA LYS A 9 -19.13 -40.55 -21.06
C LYS A 9 -20.22 -39.77 -20.35
N ASP A 10 -20.19 -39.82 -19.02
CA ASP A 10 -20.97 -38.94 -18.16
C ASP A 10 -20.40 -37.51 -18.27
N ASP A 11 -21.14 -36.64 -18.96
CA ASP A 11 -20.79 -35.24 -19.23
C ASP A 11 -21.26 -34.29 -18.09
N SER A 12 -21.46 -34.81 -16.87
CA SER A 12 -22.01 -34.05 -15.75
C SER A 12 -20.97 -33.29 -14.90
N GLN A 13 -19.78 -32.98 -15.43
CA GLN A 13 -18.92 -31.98 -14.78
C GLN A 13 -19.37 -30.58 -15.20
N LEU A 14 -20.18 -29.96 -14.34
CA LEU A 14 -20.43 -28.50 -14.36
C LEU A 14 -19.09 -27.78 -14.62
N PRO A 15 -19.01 -26.84 -15.59
CA PRO A 15 -17.76 -26.17 -15.90
C PRO A 15 -17.21 -25.50 -14.64
N LEU A 16 -15.90 -25.66 -14.39
CA LEU A 16 -15.17 -24.94 -13.35
C LEU A 16 -15.62 -23.47 -13.40
N GLU A 17 -16.21 -22.99 -12.30
CA GLU A 17 -16.70 -21.63 -12.22
C GLU A 17 -15.59 -20.66 -12.64
N ALA A 18 -15.90 -19.77 -13.59
CA ALA A 18 -14.87 -18.97 -14.24
C ALA A 18 -14.16 -18.07 -13.22
N ASP A 19 -12.82 -18.10 -13.20
CA ASP A 19 -11.99 -17.22 -12.37
C ASP A 19 -11.99 -15.79 -12.96
N LEU A 20 -13.08 -15.06 -12.69
CA LEU A 20 -13.29 -13.71 -13.19
C LEU A 20 -12.24 -12.73 -12.66
N PHE A 21 -11.74 -12.95 -11.43
CA PHE A 21 -10.65 -12.16 -10.88
C PHE A 21 -9.38 -12.26 -11.74
N LYS A 22 -8.95 -13.49 -12.05
CA LYS A 22 -7.76 -13.73 -12.87
C LYS A 22 -7.92 -13.20 -14.29
N MET A 23 -9.12 -13.23 -14.86
CA MET A 23 -9.40 -12.63 -16.16
C MET A 23 -9.18 -11.11 -16.14
N GLU A 24 -9.78 -10.42 -15.17
CA GLU A 24 -9.65 -8.96 -15.01
C GLU A 24 -8.20 -8.55 -14.70
N PHE A 25 -7.53 -9.31 -13.84
CA PHE A 25 -6.12 -9.11 -13.51
C PHE A 25 -5.22 -9.22 -14.74
N LYS A 26 -5.42 -10.24 -15.58
CA LYS A 26 -4.66 -10.42 -16.83
C LYS A 26 -4.91 -9.28 -17.82
N TYR A 27 -6.15 -8.81 -17.93
CA TYR A 27 -6.51 -7.67 -18.78
C TYR A 27 -5.72 -6.42 -18.38
N TYR A 28 -5.82 -6.00 -17.11
CA TYR A 28 -5.11 -4.80 -16.66
C TYR A 28 -3.59 -4.96 -16.61
N LYS A 29 -3.05 -6.17 -16.39
CA LYS A 29 -1.60 -6.44 -16.40
C LYS A 29 -0.98 -6.45 -17.81
N SER A 30 -1.79 -6.63 -18.86
CA SER A 30 -1.33 -6.82 -20.24
C SER A 30 -0.39 -5.70 -20.73
N LYS A 31 0.82 -6.05 -21.16
CA LYS A 31 1.76 -5.11 -21.81
C LYS A 31 1.63 -5.11 -23.34
N ARG A 32 1.02 -6.15 -23.93
CA ARG A 32 0.87 -6.30 -25.39
C ARG A 32 -0.26 -5.42 -25.93
N LYS A 33 -1.44 -5.56 -25.32
CA LYS A 33 -2.58 -4.68 -25.53
C LYS A 33 -2.71 -3.79 -24.30
N ILE A 34 -2.44 -2.49 -24.46
CA ILE A 34 -2.60 -1.52 -23.37
C ILE A 34 -4.09 -1.52 -22.98
N PRO A 35 -4.44 -1.80 -21.72
CA PRO A 35 -5.82 -1.84 -21.29
C PRO A 35 -6.45 -0.45 -21.39
N ASP A 36 -7.72 -0.42 -21.80
CA ASP A 36 -8.55 0.76 -21.62
C ASP A 36 -8.82 0.94 -20.12
N LEU A 37 -8.53 2.14 -19.63
CA LEU A 37 -8.70 2.52 -18.22
C LEU A 37 -9.97 3.33 -17.98
N SER A 38 -10.83 3.52 -18.99
CA SER A 38 -12.09 4.26 -18.88
C SER A 38 -13.06 3.69 -17.85
N GLN A 39 -12.96 2.39 -17.56
CA GLN A 39 -13.78 1.67 -16.58
C GLN A 39 -13.15 1.62 -15.19
N VAL A 40 -11.92 2.10 -15.01
CA VAL A 40 -11.28 2.15 -13.70
C VAL A 40 -11.88 3.32 -12.92
N LEU A 41 -12.46 3.01 -11.77
CA LEU A 41 -13.10 3.99 -10.92
C LEU A 41 -12.10 5.04 -10.43
N ASP A 42 -12.47 6.31 -10.57
CA ASP A 42 -11.64 7.44 -10.18
C ASP A 42 -12.28 8.25 -9.05
N ILE A 43 -11.93 7.92 -7.80
CA ILE A 43 -12.50 8.58 -6.61
C ILE A 43 -12.13 10.07 -6.45
N ARG A 44 -11.20 10.58 -7.27
CA ARG A 44 -10.82 12.00 -7.26
C ARG A 44 -11.53 12.83 -8.33
N LYS A 45 -12.19 12.19 -9.30
CA LYS A 45 -12.98 12.90 -10.31
C LYS A 45 -14.38 13.16 -9.77
N ASP A 46 -14.70 14.43 -9.63
CA ASP A 46 -16.07 14.87 -9.39
C ASP A 46 -16.86 14.87 -10.71
N SER A 47 -17.10 13.67 -11.25
CA SER A 47 -18.07 13.54 -12.33
C SER A 47 -19.45 13.37 -11.70
N ARG A 48 -20.44 14.18 -12.11
CA ARG A 48 -21.86 14.06 -11.67
C ARG A 48 -22.49 12.67 -11.96
N LYS A 49 -21.75 11.78 -12.64
CA LYS A 49 -22.09 10.38 -12.87
C LYS A 49 -21.52 9.48 -11.78
N GLU A 50 -20.25 9.65 -11.39
CA GLU A 50 -19.61 8.89 -10.30
C GLU A 50 -20.12 9.31 -8.92
N SER A 51 -20.43 10.61 -8.72
CA SER A 51 -20.93 11.11 -7.44
C SER A 51 -22.28 10.52 -7.00
N ARG A 52 -23.05 9.91 -7.92
CA ARG A 52 -24.30 9.20 -7.57
C ARG A 52 -24.06 7.81 -6.99
N TYR A 53 -22.89 7.23 -7.20
CA TYR A 53 -22.53 5.91 -6.67
C TYR A 53 -21.89 6.00 -5.28
N PHE A 54 -21.34 7.16 -4.91
CA PHE A 54 -20.62 7.33 -3.65
C PHE A 54 -21.40 8.17 -2.66
N ALA A 55 -21.69 7.57 -1.51
CA ALA A 55 -22.23 8.28 -0.35
C ALA A 55 -21.06 8.88 0.44
N TRP A 56 -20.62 10.06 0.04
CA TRP A 56 -19.51 10.77 0.69
C TRP A 56 -19.88 11.25 2.08
N LYS A 57 -18.95 11.07 3.02
CA LYS A 57 -18.99 11.58 4.38
C LYS A 57 -17.71 12.35 4.68
N GLU A 58 -17.82 13.39 5.49
CA GLU A 58 -16.65 14.08 6.05
C GLU A 58 -16.45 13.61 7.49
N ILE A 59 -15.23 13.18 7.80
CA ILE A 59 -14.87 12.66 9.12
C ILE A 59 -13.73 13.50 9.67
N TYR A 60 -13.95 14.07 10.85
CA TYR A 60 -12.91 14.77 11.60
C TYR A 60 -11.99 13.76 12.29
N ILE A 61 -10.70 13.79 11.95
CA ILE A 61 -9.65 12.94 12.51
C ILE A 61 -8.96 13.64 13.69
N GLY A 62 -8.64 14.94 13.54
CA GLY A 62 -8.00 15.73 14.60
C GLY A 62 -6.54 15.40 14.91
N CYS A 63 -5.85 14.62 14.07
CA CYS A 63 -4.44 14.22 14.26
C CYS A 63 -3.54 14.84 13.17
N ASN A 64 -3.29 16.15 13.29
CA ASN A 64 -2.53 16.91 12.29
C ASN A 64 -1.01 16.71 12.43
N ASP A 65 -0.54 16.35 13.61
CA ASP A 65 0.86 16.13 13.92
C ASP A 65 1.44 14.90 13.19
N LEU A 66 0.61 13.95 12.75
CA LEU A 66 1.01 12.87 11.83
C LEU A 66 0.87 13.23 10.35
N GLY A 67 0.55 14.50 10.06
CA GLY A 67 0.32 15.01 8.72
C GLY A 67 -0.96 14.48 8.05
N ILE A 68 -1.88 13.87 8.80
CA ILE A 68 -3.23 13.55 8.32
C ILE A 68 -4.01 14.87 8.24
N LYS A 69 -4.87 15.04 7.23
CA LYS A 69 -5.77 16.20 7.16
C LYS A 69 -6.76 16.14 8.34
N SER A 70 -7.04 17.29 8.94
CA SER A 70 -7.95 17.36 10.11
C SER A 70 -9.32 16.78 9.82
N THR A 71 -9.83 16.97 8.61
CA THR A 71 -11.04 16.38 8.09
C THR A 71 -10.73 15.67 6.79
N VAL A 72 -11.21 14.44 6.64
CA VAL A 72 -11.06 13.65 5.42
C VAL A 72 -12.43 13.33 4.82
N LYS A 73 -12.48 13.25 3.49
CA LYS A 73 -13.65 12.72 2.77
C LYS A 73 -13.52 11.21 2.69
N VAL A 74 -14.61 10.51 2.96
CA VAL A 74 -14.67 9.05 2.96
C VAL A 74 -15.87 8.61 2.15
N THR A 75 -15.69 7.57 1.34
CA THR A 75 -16.81 6.82 0.76
C THR A 75 -16.57 5.34 0.90
N GLU A 76 -17.65 4.58 0.95
CA GLU A 76 -17.63 3.13 0.77
C GLU A 76 -17.85 2.80 -0.71
N LEU A 77 -17.24 1.72 -1.19
CA LEU A 77 -17.50 1.20 -2.52
C LEU A 77 -18.75 0.29 -2.49
N PRO A 78 -19.87 0.66 -3.14
CA PRO A 78 -21.12 -0.09 -2.98
C PRO A 78 -21.05 -1.56 -3.46
N SER A 79 -20.21 -1.86 -4.45
CA SER A 79 -20.03 -3.22 -4.95
C SER A 79 -19.23 -4.11 -3.99
N VAL A 80 -18.55 -3.54 -3.00
CA VAL A 80 -17.75 -4.27 -2.00
C VAL A 80 -17.95 -3.65 -0.62
N PRO A 81 -19.02 -4.04 0.10
CA PRO A 81 -19.30 -3.52 1.43
C PRO A 81 -18.13 -3.70 2.41
N GLY A 82 -17.85 -2.66 3.18
CA GLY A 82 -16.72 -2.54 4.09
C GLY A 82 -15.43 -2.05 3.44
N PHE A 83 -15.37 -1.87 2.12
CA PHE A 83 -14.22 -1.28 1.45
C PHE A 83 -14.34 0.24 1.39
N LEU A 84 -13.57 0.92 2.23
CA LEU A 84 -13.60 2.38 2.39
C LEU A 84 -12.45 3.03 1.62
N LEU A 85 -12.73 4.18 1.02
CA LEU A 85 -11.79 4.95 0.20
C LEU A 85 -11.75 6.39 0.69
N ILE A 86 -10.53 6.88 0.89
CA ILE A 86 -10.23 8.18 1.49
C ILE A 86 -9.22 8.87 0.57
N PRO A 87 -9.69 9.68 -0.40
CA PRO A 87 -8.79 10.37 -1.31
C PRO A 87 -8.00 11.46 -0.57
N GLU A 88 -6.72 11.58 -0.91
CA GLU A 88 -5.86 12.68 -0.43
C GLU A 88 -5.90 12.90 1.09
N ALA A 89 -5.74 11.82 1.86
CA ALA A 89 -5.91 11.84 3.32
C ALA A 89 -4.84 12.65 4.08
N PHE A 90 -3.71 12.97 3.44
CA PHE A 90 -2.56 13.60 4.08
C PHE A 90 -2.29 15.01 3.53
N THR A 91 -1.68 15.85 4.36
CA THR A 91 -1.08 17.12 3.95
C THR A 91 0.21 16.87 3.15
N PRO A 92 0.71 17.85 2.36
CA PRO A 92 2.00 17.71 1.68
C PRO A 92 3.16 17.38 2.63
N ALA A 93 3.20 17.99 3.82
CA ALA A 93 4.19 17.69 4.84
C ALA A 93 4.06 16.24 5.37
N GLY A 94 2.84 15.76 5.57
CA GLY A 94 2.58 14.36 5.93
C GLY A 94 3.03 13.39 4.85
N LEU A 95 2.74 13.67 3.58
CA LEU A 95 3.18 12.85 2.46
C LEU A 95 4.71 12.77 2.37
N HIS A 96 5.39 13.90 2.59
CA HIS A 96 6.84 13.94 2.68
C HIS A 96 7.36 13.07 3.82
N TYR A 97 6.82 13.26 5.03
CA TYR A 97 7.17 12.50 6.22
C TYR A 97 7.01 10.99 5.99
N TRP A 98 5.83 10.52 5.59
CA TRP A 98 5.58 9.08 5.41
C TRP A 98 6.41 8.46 4.27
N THR A 99 6.72 9.25 3.24
CA THR A 99 7.64 8.83 2.18
C THR A 99 9.05 8.62 2.73
N HIS A 100 9.55 9.58 3.52
CA HIS A 100 10.85 9.46 4.18
C HIS A 100 10.89 8.24 5.09
N ARG A 101 9.87 8.05 5.94
CA ARG A 101 9.74 6.87 6.81
C ARG A 101 9.84 5.56 6.04
N CYS A 102 9.14 5.45 4.91
CA CYS A 102 9.17 4.24 4.09
C CYS A 102 10.49 3.99 3.37
N LEU A 103 11.25 5.03 3.04
CA LEU A 103 12.44 4.89 2.21
C LEU A 103 13.73 4.92 3.01
N VAL A 104 13.73 5.60 4.14
CA VAL A 104 14.92 5.85 4.97
C VAL A 104 14.90 5.01 6.24
N ASP A 105 13.74 4.85 6.89
CA ASP A 105 13.68 4.28 8.24
C ASP A 105 13.21 2.81 8.24
N PHE A 106 12.07 2.53 7.60
CA PHE A 106 11.47 1.19 7.58
C PHE A 106 12.26 0.10 6.85
N PRO A 107 13.08 0.39 5.82
CA PRO A 107 13.94 -0.63 5.20
C PRO A 107 15.16 -1.00 6.04
N GLU A 108 15.46 -0.24 7.10
CA GLU A 108 16.64 -0.44 7.93
C GLU A 108 16.37 -1.45 9.05
N ARG A 109 17.46 -2.05 9.53
CA ARG A 109 17.43 -2.91 10.72
C ARG A 109 16.97 -2.10 11.95
N PRO A 110 16.20 -2.71 12.87
CA PRO A 110 15.98 -4.15 13.01
C PRO A 110 14.88 -4.73 12.12
N ASN A 111 14.17 -3.93 11.32
CA ASN A 111 13.10 -4.44 10.46
C ASN A 111 13.63 -5.41 9.39
N VAL A 112 12.78 -6.34 8.99
CA VAL A 112 13.14 -7.38 8.02
C VAL A 112 12.66 -6.98 6.63
N THR A 113 13.54 -7.11 5.64
CA THR A 113 13.24 -6.83 4.23
C THR A 113 13.57 -8.03 3.34
N ASN A 114 13.13 -7.97 2.09
CA ASN A 114 13.55 -8.97 1.09
C ASN A 114 15.06 -8.96 0.80
N LEU A 115 15.76 -7.88 1.17
CA LEU A 115 17.19 -7.73 0.92
C LEU A 115 18.01 -8.71 1.77
N GLU A 116 17.50 -9.17 2.91
CA GLU A 116 18.17 -10.15 3.78
C GLU A 116 18.38 -11.53 3.09
N THR A 117 17.75 -11.76 1.94
CA THR A 117 17.96 -12.96 1.12
C THR A 117 19.17 -12.86 0.17
N LEU A 118 19.81 -11.69 0.10
CA LEU A 118 20.98 -11.45 -0.76
C LEU A 118 22.27 -11.99 -0.12
N PRO A 119 23.37 -12.16 -0.90
CA PRO A 119 24.66 -12.58 -0.34
C PRO A 119 25.19 -11.64 0.74
N ALA A 120 25.96 -12.19 1.68
CA ALA A 120 26.54 -11.45 2.82
C ALA A 120 27.36 -10.20 2.40
N SER A 121 27.97 -10.23 1.21
CA SER A 121 28.71 -9.10 0.65
C SER A 121 27.83 -7.86 0.41
N ILE A 122 26.52 -8.06 0.20
CA ILE A 122 25.50 -7.04 0.01
C ILE A 122 24.78 -6.74 1.32
N THR A 123 24.32 -7.75 2.06
CA THR A 123 23.49 -7.52 3.26
C THR A 123 24.23 -6.83 4.39
N ARG A 124 25.57 -6.93 4.45
CA ARG A 124 26.41 -6.15 5.39
C ARG A 124 26.29 -4.62 5.22
N ARG A 125 25.72 -4.14 4.10
CA ARG A 125 25.50 -2.72 3.82
C ARG A 125 24.15 -2.20 4.32
N ILE A 126 23.26 -3.09 4.78
CA ILE A 126 21.97 -2.75 5.39
C ILE A 126 22.21 -2.32 6.85
N GLY A 127 21.63 -1.20 7.26
CA GLY A 127 21.84 -0.55 8.56
C GLY A 127 22.38 0.88 8.42
N GLU A 128 22.10 1.73 9.40
CA GLU A 128 22.60 3.11 9.53
C GLU A 128 22.11 4.09 8.43
N GLY A 129 20.95 3.82 7.81
CA GLY A 129 20.34 4.72 6.81
C GLY A 129 20.97 4.64 5.43
N LYS A 130 21.62 3.51 5.11
CA LYS A 130 22.34 3.26 3.86
C LYS A 130 21.47 2.68 2.75
N VAL A 131 20.32 2.06 3.06
CA VAL A 131 19.48 1.39 2.04
C VAL A 131 19.02 2.38 0.97
N ILE A 132 18.64 3.59 1.37
CA ILE A 132 18.20 4.64 0.44
C ILE A 132 19.37 5.23 -0.38
N LEU A 133 20.57 5.27 0.20
CA LEU A 133 21.77 5.86 -0.42
C LEU A 133 22.46 4.87 -1.37
N ASP A 134 22.30 3.57 -1.14
CA ASP A 134 22.83 2.50 -1.99
C ASP A 134 21.85 2.20 -3.14
N GLU A 135 22.26 2.51 -4.36
CA GLU A 135 21.44 2.30 -5.56
C GLU A 135 21.09 0.83 -5.81
N GLU A 136 22.01 -0.09 -5.52
CA GLU A 136 21.77 -1.52 -5.70
C GLU A 136 20.71 -2.02 -4.71
N LEU A 137 20.84 -1.67 -3.43
CA LEU A 137 19.86 -2.05 -2.40
C LEU A 137 18.49 -1.43 -2.70
N ARG A 138 18.45 -0.13 -2.97
CA ARG A 138 17.22 0.61 -3.29
C ARG A 138 16.48 0.04 -4.50
N THR A 139 17.21 -0.38 -5.53
CA THR A 139 16.63 -0.98 -6.75
C THR A 139 16.13 -2.41 -6.53
N ARG A 140 16.69 -3.13 -5.55
CA ARG A 140 16.31 -4.50 -5.19
C ARG A 140 15.25 -4.58 -4.09
N LEU A 141 14.97 -3.48 -3.37
CA LEU A 141 13.96 -3.44 -2.32
C LEU A 141 12.55 -3.66 -2.89
N ARG A 142 11.81 -4.59 -2.32
CA ARG A 142 10.46 -5.02 -2.74
C ARG A 142 9.49 -5.05 -1.59
N TRP A 143 9.93 -5.45 -0.40
CA TRP A 143 9.12 -5.36 0.81
C TRP A 143 9.95 -5.14 2.06
N ALA A 144 9.33 -4.52 3.06
CA ALA A 144 9.78 -4.45 4.45
C ALA A 144 8.62 -4.86 5.37
N THR A 145 8.94 -5.49 6.50
CA THR A 145 7.96 -5.90 7.52
C THR A 145 8.28 -5.24 8.86
N LEU A 146 7.24 -4.81 9.56
CA LEU A 146 7.29 -4.07 10.83
C LEU A 146 6.44 -4.81 11.86
N GLY A 147 6.82 -4.77 13.14
CA GLY A 147 6.07 -5.50 14.17
C GLY A 147 6.32 -7.00 14.09
N TYR A 148 5.26 -7.80 14.25
CA TYR A 148 5.33 -9.23 13.97
C TYR A 148 5.64 -9.46 12.48
N HIS A 149 6.67 -10.24 12.20
CA HIS A 149 7.14 -10.44 10.84
C HIS A 149 6.38 -11.59 10.16
N HIS A 150 5.78 -11.29 9.00
CA HIS A 150 5.03 -12.27 8.23
C HIS A 150 5.96 -13.38 7.72
N ASN A 151 5.66 -14.62 8.07
CA ASN A 151 6.36 -15.76 7.50
C ASN A 151 5.69 -16.15 6.16
N TRP A 152 6.34 -15.77 5.05
CA TRP A 152 5.82 -16.04 3.71
C TRP A 152 5.62 -17.52 3.37
N LYS A 153 6.28 -18.45 4.09
CA LYS A 153 6.14 -19.90 3.86
C LYS A 153 4.95 -20.48 4.61
N THR A 154 4.85 -20.20 5.90
CA THR A 154 3.77 -20.75 6.76
C THR A 154 2.50 -19.91 6.68
N LYS A 155 2.62 -18.63 6.29
CA LYS A 155 1.56 -17.62 6.28
C LYS A 155 0.90 -17.40 7.64
N VAL A 156 1.70 -17.52 8.69
CA VAL A 156 1.30 -17.32 10.09
C VAL A 156 2.26 -16.33 10.72
N TYR A 157 1.76 -15.55 11.67
CA TYR A 157 2.57 -14.69 12.54
C TYR A 157 3.08 -15.47 13.73
N ASP A 158 4.37 -15.31 14.04
CA ASP A 158 5.03 -15.95 15.17
C ASP A 158 5.26 -14.91 16.27
N VAL A 159 4.83 -15.23 17.49
CA VAL A 159 4.94 -14.36 18.67
C VAL A 159 6.41 -14.08 19.04
N GLU A 160 7.34 -14.96 18.67
CA GLU A 160 8.77 -14.79 18.95
C GLU A 160 9.49 -13.97 17.86
N ASN A 161 8.87 -13.80 16.68
CA ASN A 161 9.49 -13.15 15.53
C ASN A 161 8.90 -11.75 15.29
N TYR A 162 9.34 -10.78 16.10
CA TYR A 162 8.86 -9.41 16.02
C TYR A 162 9.96 -8.36 16.24
N THR A 163 9.72 -7.16 15.71
CA THR A 163 10.37 -5.93 16.13
C THR A 163 9.36 -4.96 16.74
N THR A 164 9.82 -3.98 17.49
CA THR A 164 8.93 -2.92 17.99
C THR A 164 8.24 -2.22 16.83
N PHE A 165 6.89 -2.25 16.82
CA PHE A 165 6.12 -1.57 15.79
C PHE A 165 6.28 -0.04 15.93
N PRO A 166 6.49 0.72 14.83
CA PRO A 166 6.68 2.16 14.91
C PRO A 166 5.47 2.91 15.52
N PRO A 167 5.64 3.64 16.65
CA PRO A 167 4.51 4.22 17.39
C PRO A 167 3.70 5.26 16.61
N ASP A 168 4.37 6.04 15.77
CA ASP A 168 3.76 7.01 14.88
C ASP A 168 2.87 6.35 13.83
N LEU A 169 3.32 5.27 13.19
CA LEU A 169 2.53 4.50 12.24
C LEU A 169 1.38 3.78 12.94
N ALA A 170 1.60 3.31 14.18
CA ALA A 170 0.54 2.69 14.97
C ALA A 170 -0.59 3.67 15.22
N ARG A 171 -0.27 4.88 15.70
CA ARG A 171 -1.23 5.94 15.91
C ARG A 171 -1.92 6.36 14.61
N CYS A 172 -1.17 6.49 13.51
CA CYS A 172 -1.74 6.80 12.19
C CYS A 172 -2.81 5.77 11.77
N ALA A 173 -2.48 4.48 11.86
CA ALA A 173 -3.40 3.41 11.50
C ALA A 173 -4.62 3.34 12.43
N ALA A 174 -4.43 3.51 13.74
CA ALA A 174 -5.51 3.54 14.72
C ALA A 174 -6.50 4.67 14.43
N MET A 175 -6.02 5.87 14.06
CA MET A 175 -6.91 6.98 13.67
C MET A 175 -7.84 6.60 12.51
N PHE A 176 -7.33 5.91 11.49
CA PHE A 176 -8.17 5.46 10.38
C PHE A 176 -9.09 4.29 10.77
N ALA A 177 -8.58 3.30 11.50
CA ALA A 177 -9.37 2.14 11.92
C ALA A 177 -10.54 2.54 12.84
N GLU A 178 -10.30 3.39 13.82
CA GLU A 178 -11.30 3.75 14.83
C GLU A 178 -12.23 4.86 14.33
N LYS A 179 -11.69 5.96 13.77
CA LYS A 179 -12.52 7.10 13.37
C LYS A 179 -13.22 6.90 12.03
N VAL A 180 -12.59 6.18 11.09
CA VAL A 180 -13.13 6.01 9.74
C VAL A 180 -13.80 4.66 9.57
N ALA A 181 -13.13 3.57 9.96
CA ALA A 181 -13.71 2.23 9.84
C ALA A 181 -14.73 1.93 10.94
N GLY A 182 -14.80 2.75 12.00
CA GLY A 182 -15.71 2.54 13.13
C GLY A 182 -15.38 1.30 13.94
N TYR A 183 -14.11 0.86 13.95
CA TYR A 183 -13.68 -0.25 14.79
C TYR A 183 -13.87 0.13 16.26
N THR A 184 -14.63 -0.70 16.99
CA THR A 184 -15.15 -0.36 18.33
C THR A 184 -14.21 -0.70 19.47
N TYR A 185 -13.17 -1.49 19.19
CA TYR A 185 -12.10 -1.82 20.13
C TYR A 185 -10.91 -0.89 19.90
N GLU A 186 -10.02 -0.80 20.88
CA GLU A 186 -8.72 -0.14 20.71
C GLU A 186 -7.93 -0.87 19.61
N TYR A 187 -7.62 -0.17 18.52
CA TYR A 187 -6.92 -0.79 17.40
C TYR A 187 -5.42 -0.97 17.72
N ARG A 188 -4.95 -2.21 17.74
CA ARG A 188 -3.54 -2.54 17.99
C ARG A 188 -2.82 -2.76 16.66
N ALA A 189 -2.00 -1.78 16.25
CA ALA A 189 -1.12 -1.94 15.09
C ALA A 189 0.06 -2.86 15.44
N GLU A 190 -0.02 -4.11 15.01
CA GLU A 190 0.87 -5.19 15.46
C GLU A 190 1.76 -5.71 14.34
N ALA A 191 1.30 -5.65 13.09
CA ALA A 191 2.11 -5.99 11.93
C ALA A 191 1.93 -4.99 10.79
N GLY A 192 3.01 -4.78 10.04
CA GLY A 192 3.07 -3.84 8.94
C GLY A 192 3.82 -4.44 7.77
N ILE A 193 3.31 -4.25 6.56
CA ILE A 193 4.01 -4.62 5.32
C ILE A 193 4.11 -3.39 4.42
N ILE A 194 5.34 -2.99 4.14
CA ILE A 194 5.64 -1.95 3.16
C ILE A 194 6.00 -2.65 1.86
N ASN A 195 5.26 -2.38 0.79
CA ASN A 195 5.52 -2.91 -0.53
C ASN A 195 6.04 -1.81 -1.47
N TYR A 196 7.13 -2.11 -2.19
CA TYR A 196 7.80 -1.20 -3.11
C TYR A 196 7.64 -1.70 -4.55
N TYR A 197 6.96 -0.91 -5.36
CA TYR A 197 6.59 -1.27 -6.73
C TYR A 197 7.27 -0.35 -7.73
N SER A 198 8.11 -0.93 -8.60
CA SER A 198 8.57 -0.25 -9.81
C SER A 198 7.59 -0.44 -10.96
N LEU A 199 7.71 0.38 -12.01
CA LEU A 199 6.85 0.28 -13.18
C LEU A 199 6.89 -1.14 -13.78
N GLY A 200 5.70 -1.67 -14.09
CA GLY A 200 5.55 -2.99 -14.67
C GLY A 200 5.66 -4.16 -13.69
N THR A 201 5.84 -3.91 -12.39
CA THR A 201 5.57 -4.88 -11.33
C THR A 201 4.07 -5.01 -11.07
N ALA A 202 3.67 -6.11 -10.45
CA ALA A 202 2.27 -6.40 -10.12
C ALA A 202 2.19 -7.30 -8.88
N LEU A 203 1.12 -7.14 -8.09
CA LEU A 203 0.76 -8.03 -6.99
C LEU A 203 -0.44 -8.86 -7.42
N SER A 204 -0.26 -10.18 -7.52
CA SER A 204 -1.31 -11.12 -7.91
C SER A 204 -2.52 -11.08 -6.97
N GLY A 205 -3.67 -11.57 -7.45
CA GLY A 205 -4.87 -11.75 -6.62
C GLY A 205 -4.61 -12.62 -5.40
N HIS A 206 -4.89 -12.10 -4.21
CA HIS A 206 -4.75 -12.79 -2.91
C HIS A 206 -5.79 -12.28 -1.90
N VAL A 207 -5.85 -12.94 -0.76
CA VAL A 207 -6.62 -12.54 0.43
C VAL A 207 -5.63 -12.48 1.58
N ASP A 208 -5.78 -11.47 2.45
CA ASP A 208 -4.99 -11.33 3.68
C ASP A 208 -5.73 -12.05 4.81
N TYR A 209 -5.36 -13.31 5.05
CA TYR A 209 -6.01 -14.21 6.02
C TYR A 209 -5.08 -14.68 7.14
N SER A 210 -3.85 -14.15 7.20
CA SER A 210 -2.79 -14.63 8.09
C SER A 210 -2.97 -14.19 9.55
N GLU A 211 -3.81 -13.19 9.80
CA GLU A 211 -4.09 -12.65 11.13
C GLU A 211 -5.11 -13.53 11.86
N GLU A 212 -4.94 -13.67 13.17
CA GLU A 212 -5.92 -14.35 14.03
C GLU A 212 -7.19 -13.50 14.17
N ASP A 213 -7.04 -12.19 14.34
CA ASP A 213 -8.15 -11.25 14.30
C ASP A 213 -8.48 -10.81 12.87
N GLN A 214 -9.43 -11.52 12.28
CA GLN A 214 -10.00 -11.19 10.97
C GLN A 214 -11.17 -10.20 11.05
N SER A 215 -11.48 -9.66 12.24
CA SER A 215 -12.48 -8.60 12.41
C SER A 215 -11.85 -7.20 12.39
N ALA A 216 -10.58 -7.09 12.76
CA ALA A 216 -9.84 -5.83 12.74
C ALA A 216 -9.61 -5.32 11.30
N PRO A 217 -9.77 -4.01 11.03
CA PRO A 217 -9.55 -3.44 9.71
C PRO A 217 -8.10 -3.56 9.21
N LEU A 218 -7.93 -3.75 7.90
CA LEU A 218 -6.66 -3.48 7.22
C LEU A 218 -6.63 -2.03 6.76
N VAL A 219 -5.62 -1.27 7.21
CA VAL A 219 -5.41 0.11 6.76
C VAL A 219 -4.28 0.13 5.74
N SER A 220 -4.55 0.64 4.53
CA SER A 220 -3.58 0.69 3.44
C SER A 220 -3.36 2.11 2.92
N ILE A 221 -2.12 2.60 2.97
CA ILE A 221 -1.71 3.96 2.54
C ILE A 221 -0.92 3.87 1.23
N SER A 222 -1.29 4.73 0.27
CA SER A 222 -0.71 4.79 -1.07
C SER A 222 0.25 5.97 -1.24
N LEU A 223 1.50 5.74 -1.66
CA LEU A 223 2.46 6.81 -1.95
C LEU A 223 3.09 6.65 -3.35
N GLY A 224 3.43 7.77 -4.00
CA GLY A 224 4.06 7.78 -5.33
C GLY A 224 3.09 7.49 -6.49
N CYS A 225 3.55 6.70 -7.46
CA CYS A 225 2.78 6.43 -8.67
C CYS A 225 1.37 5.86 -8.41
N THR A 226 0.43 6.25 -9.26
CA THR A 226 -0.92 5.69 -9.29
C THR A 226 -0.90 4.20 -9.61
N CYS A 227 -1.79 3.41 -9.03
CA CYS A 227 -2.03 2.04 -9.46
C CYS A 227 -3.50 1.81 -9.84
N VAL A 228 -3.72 0.77 -10.65
CA VAL A 228 -5.01 0.11 -10.75
C VAL A 228 -5.02 -0.94 -9.64
N PHE A 229 -5.92 -0.79 -8.67
CA PHE A 229 -6.21 -1.75 -7.63
C PHE A 229 -7.47 -2.53 -8.03
N LEU A 230 -7.43 -3.85 -7.90
CA LEU A 230 -8.60 -4.71 -8.10
C LEU A 230 -9.09 -5.18 -6.74
N ILE A 231 -10.38 -4.99 -6.48
CA ILE A 231 -11.06 -5.48 -5.27
C ILE A 231 -12.29 -6.30 -5.68
N GLY A 232 -12.31 -7.58 -5.30
CA GLY A 232 -13.39 -8.53 -5.57
C GLY A 232 -14.23 -8.84 -4.34
N GLY A 233 -14.80 -10.05 -4.33
CA GLY A 233 -15.49 -10.61 -3.17
C GLY A 233 -14.67 -11.69 -2.47
N ALA A 234 -15.32 -12.48 -1.62
CA ALA A 234 -14.70 -13.62 -0.93
C ALA A 234 -14.22 -14.73 -1.89
N GLU A 235 -14.78 -14.78 -3.09
CA GLU A 235 -14.52 -15.81 -4.10
C GLU A 235 -13.91 -15.23 -5.38
N ARG A 236 -13.15 -16.06 -6.10
CA ARG A 236 -12.51 -15.69 -7.38
C ARG A 236 -13.49 -15.59 -8.55
N SER A 237 -14.67 -16.20 -8.40
CA SER A 237 -15.80 -16.12 -9.33
C SER A 237 -16.42 -14.72 -9.35
N VAL A 238 -16.23 -13.92 -8.29
CA VAL A 238 -16.70 -12.54 -8.24
C VAL A 238 -15.77 -11.65 -9.07
N ARG A 239 -16.32 -10.97 -10.08
CA ARG A 239 -15.56 -10.02 -10.89
C ARG A 239 -15.10 -8.83 -10.03
N PRO A 240 -13.80 -8.50 -10.00
CA PRO A 240 -13.32 -7.39 -9.19
C PRO A 240 -13.66 -6.04 -9.81
N THR A 241 -13.89 -5.06 -8.95
CA THR A 241 -14.02 -3.66 -9.32
C THR A 241 -12.63 -3.03 -9.42
N PRO A 242 -12.25 -2.44 -10.57
CA PRO A 242 -10.99 -1.71 -10.69
C PRO A 242 -11.12 -0.28 -10.15
N VAL A 243 -10.17 0.14 -9.32
CA VAL A 243 -10.13 1.47 -8.68
C VAL A 243 -8.74 2.07 -8.82
N PHE A 244 -8.66 3.37 -9.07
CA PHE A 244 -7.39 4.10 -8.99
C PHE A 244 -7.04 4.41 -7.53
N LEU A 245 -5.82 4.06 -7.12
CA LEU A 245 -5.23 4.53 -5.86
C LEU A 245 -3.99 5.38 -6.17
N ARG A 246 -3.99 6.62 -5.70
CA ARG A 246 -2.98 7.65 -5.97
C ARG A 246 -2.19 8.04 -4.73
N HIS A 247 -1.18 8.88 -4.93
CA HIS A 247 -0.37 9.44 -3.85
C HIS A 247 -1.22 10.14 -2.79
N GLY A 248 -1.20 9.61 -1.57
CA GLY A 248 -1.95 10.11 -0.43
C GLY A 248 -3.36 9.53 -0.27
N ASP A 249 -3.79 8.61 -1.13
CA ASP A 249 -5.04 7.88 -0.90
C ASP A 249 -4.86 6.83 0.19
N VAL A 250 -5.88 6.66 1.03
CA VAL A 250 -6.00 5.57 1.98
C VAL A 250 -7.19 4.70 1.59
N SER A 251 -7.00 3.38 1.64
CA SER A 251 -8.06 2.41 1.51
C SER A 251 -8.11 1.54 2.76
N ILE A 252 -9.32 1.24 3.24
CA ILE A 252 -9.53 0.39 4.41
C ILE A 252 -10.38 -0.80 4.01
N MET A 253 -9.96 -2.01 4.38
CA MET A 253 -10.75 -3.23 4.24
C MET A 253 -11.24 -3.65 5.63
N THR A 254 -12.53 -3.45 5.89
CA THR A 254 -13.22 -3.86 7.13
C THR A 254 -14.46 -4.69 6.81
N GLY A 255 -15.05 -5.35 7.81
CA GLY A 255 -16.27 -6.15 7.65
C GLY A 255 -16.15 -7.19 6.52
N LEU A 256 -17.13 -7.21 5.60
CA LEU A 256 -17.15 -8.18 4.49
C LEU A 256 -15.94 -8.05 3.54
N SER A 257 -15.44 -6.84 3.33
CA SER A 257 -14.26 -6.63 2.48
C SER A 257 -12.95 -7.12 3.10
N ARG A 258 -12.90 -7.37 4.42
CA ARG A 258 -11.66 -7.74 5.13
C ARG A 258 -11.01 -9.00 4.59
N LEU A 259 -11.81 -9.91 4.01
CA LEU A 259 -11.37 -11.16 3.38
C LEU A 259 -11.64 -11.17 1.86
N ALA A 260 -11.80 -10.00 1.24
CA ALA A 260 -12.00 -9.90 -0.20
C ALA A 260 -10.71 -10.18 -0.99
N TYR A 261 -10.84 -10.88 -2.10
CA TYR A 261 -9.76 -11.05 -3.07
C TYR A 261 -9.36 -9.69 -3.65
N HIS A 262 -8.06 -9.40 -3.66
CA HIS A 262 -7.56 -8.15 -4.19
C HIS A 262 -6.15 -8.27 -4.77
N GLY A 263 -5.74 -7.27 -5.54
CA GLY A 263 -4.43 -7.25 -6.18
C GLY A 263 -4.14 -5.97 -6.95
N VAL A 264 -2.90 -5.84 -7.40
CA VAL A 264 -2.39 -4.66 -8.12
C VAL A 264 -1.86 -5.11 -9.48
N PRO A 265 -2.68 -5.18 -10.54
CA PRO A 265 -2.21 -5.60 -11.87
C PRO A 265 -1.28 -4.58 -12.54
N ARG A 266 -1.34 -3.30 -12.16
CA ARG A 266 -0.63 -2.24 -12.88
C ARG A 266 -0.31 -1.03 -12.00
N VAL A 267 0.93 -0.54 -12.12
CA VAL A 267 1.37 0.80 -11.70
C VAL A 267 1.52 1.69 -12.94
N ILE A 268 1.06 2.94 -12.86
CA ILE A 268 1.07 3.92 -13.95
C ILE A 268 1.69 5.25 -13.50
N VAL A 269 2.41 5.90 -14.41
CA VAL A 269 2.83 7.30 -14.25
C VAL A 269 1.76 8.16 -14.92
N GLU A 270 1.07 9.00 -14.15
CA GLU A 270 0.14 9.97 -14.72
C GLU A 270 0.91 11.15 -15.31
N LYS A 271 0.47 11.65 -16.47
CA LYS A 271 1.13 12.77 -17.16
C LYS A 271 1.10 14.09 -16.37
N SER A 272 0.27 14.18 -15.34
CA SER A 272 0.02 15.38 -14.52
C SER A 272 0.14 15.13 -13.02
N THR A 273 0.98 14.18 -12.57
CA THR A 273 1.16 13.94 -11.14
C THR A 273 1.52 15.25 -10.41
N PRO A 274 0.78 15.64 -9.34
CA PRO A 274 1.05 16.85 -8.55
C PRO A 274 2.42 16.89 -7.86
N LEU A 275 3.24 15.84 -7.99
CA LEU A 275 4.64 15.85 -7.52
C LEU A 275 5.39 17.11 -7.98
N SER A 276 5.01 17.76 -9.09
CA SER A 276 5.67 19.00 -9.52
C SER A 276 5.34 20.25 -8.67
N ASN A 277 4.19 20.27 -7.98
CA ASN A 277 3.70 21.44 -7.24
C ASN A 277 3.78 21.28 -5.71
N ASP A 278 3.47 20.09 -5.18
CA ASP A 278 3.51 19.82 -3.73
C ASP A 278 4.96 19.69 -3.19
N LEU A 279 5.94 19.52 -4.09
CA LEU A 279 7.37 19.41 -3.74
C LEU A 279 8.12 20.76 -3.80
N ARG A 280 7.42 21.87 -4.10
CA ARG A 280 7.97 23.23 -4.10
C ARG A 280 7.80 23.96 -2.78
N THR A 281 6.90 23.52 -1.91
CA THR A 281 6.77 24.08 -0.57
C THR A 281 7.94 23.60 0.28
N SER A 282 8.88 24.50 0.54
CA SER A 282 9.80 24.39 1.67
C SER A 282 9.03 23.99 2.92
N CYS A 283 9.57 23.09 3.75
CA CYS A 283 9.04 22.74 5.05
C CYS A 283 8.52 24.01 5.75
N PRO A 284 7.21 24.15 6.00
CA PRO A 284 6.77 24.97 7.11
C PRO A 284 7.34 24.31 8.36
N ASP A 285 7.86 25.12 9.28
CA ASP A 285 8.35 24.72 10.60
C ASP A 285 7.15 24.17 11.41
N ALA A 286 6.68 22.98 11.04
CA ALA A 286 5.71 22.24 11.80
C ALA A 286 6.48 21.70 12.99
N GLY A 287 6.10 22.14 14.20
CA GLY A 287 6.68 21.75 15.49
C GLY A 287 6.53 20.26 15.84
N LEU A 288 6.79 19.38 14.87
CA LEU A 288 7.25 18.02 15.05
C LEU A 288 8.57 18.10 15.79
N GLU A 289 8.66 17.44 16.94
CA GLU A 289 9.89 17.41 17.75
C GLU A 289 11.09 17.09 16.86
N LYS A 290 12.07 18.00 16.88
CA LYS A 290 13.31 17.88 16.15
C LYS A 290 14.07 16.67 16.69
N SER A 291 14.00 15.55 15.98
CA SER A 291 15.08 14.56 16.03
C SER A 291 16.37 15.29 15.65
N GLU A 292 17.42 15.18 16.46
CA GLU A 292 18.70 15.89 16.36
C GLU A 292 19.54 15.56 15.09
N THR A 293 18.91 15.20 13.97
CA THR A 293 19.58 14.76 12.74
C THR A 293 19.02 15.40 11.47
N LEU A 294 18.26 16.50 11.55
CA LEU A 294 17.84 17.26 10.37
C LEU A 294 19.01 18.10 9.83
N ASP A 295 19.82 17.47 8.99
CA ASP A 295 20.73 18.18 8.09
C ASP A 295 19.93 19.19 7.25
N HIS A 296 20.27 20.46 7.41
CA HIS A 296 19.73 21.59 6.66
C HIS A 296 19.96 21.37 5.16
N CYS A 297 18.94 20.99 4.39
CA CYS A 297 19.07 20.89 2.93
C CYS A 297 18.31 22.02 2.24
N GLY A 298 19.07 22.99 1.71
CA GLY A 298 18.59 23.92 0.70
C GLY A 298 18.12 23.18 -0.56
N SER A 299 17.31 23.85 -1.36
CA SER A 299 16.63 23.31 -2.55
C SER A 299 17.53 23.01 -3.76
N GLU A 300 18.84 23.12 -3.64
CA GLU A 300 19.81 22.92 -4.73
C GLU A 300 20.84 21.83 -4.39
N PRO A 301 21.29 21.05 -5.38
CA PRO A 301 22.39 20.10 -5.18
C PRO A 301 23.66 20.85 -4.79
N ASN A 302 24.14 20.65 -3.56
CA ASN A 302 25.48 21.07 -3.19
C ASN A 302 26.47 20.14 -3.87
N ALA A 303 27.22 20.66 -4.84
CA ALA A 303 28.41 20.00 -5.34
C ALA A 303 29.46 19.99 -4.21
N ASN A 304 30.04 18.82 -3.93
CA ASN A 304 31.22 18.77 -3.09
C ASN A 304 32.42 19.40 -3.85
N LYS A 305 33.55 19.61 -3.17
CA LYS A 305 34.75 20.26 -3.75
C LYS A 305 35.32 19.54 -4.99
N ASP A 306 34.86 18.32 -5.26
CA ASP A 306 35.28 17.47 -6.37
C ASP A 306 34.27 17.43 -7.54
N GLY A 307 33.15 18.17 -7.45
CA GLY A 307 32.15 18.28 -8.51
C GLY A 307 31.11 17.16 -8.54
N ASP A 308 31.07 16.26 -7.54
CA ASP A 308 30.03 15.24 -7.42
C ASP A 308 28.75 15.85 -6.85
N VAL A 309 27.62 15.48 -7.46
CA VAL A 309 26.28 15.83 -6.98
C VAL A 309 25.95 14.98 -5.74
N VAL A 310 25.96 15.59 -4.56
CA VAL A 310 25.48 14.94 -3.34
C VAL A 310 23.95 14.98 -3.33
N PHE A 311 23.30 13.83 -3.52
CA PHE A 311 21.86 13.74 -3.32
C PHE A 311 21.55 13.65 -1.82
N CYS A 312 20.86 14.64 -1.26
CA CYS A 312 20.24 14.50 0.05
C CYS A 312 19.15 13.41 0.02
N LYS A 313 18.87 12.78 1.16
CA LYS A 313 17.84 11.73 1.28
C LYS A 313 16.48 12.18 0.72
N ASP A 314 16.10 13.43 0.94
CA ASP A 314 14.87 14.03 0.40
C ASP A 314 14.86 14.12 -1.12
N GLY A 315 16.00 14.48 -1.74
CA GLY A 315 16.17 14.49 -3.19
C GLY A 315 15.96 13.09 -3.78
N ILE A 316 16.53 12.06 -3.13
CA ILE A 316 16.37 10.66 -3.53
C ILE A 316 14.92 10.21 -3.37
N CYS A 317 14.27 10.52 -2.25
CA CYS A 317 12.87 10.17 -2.00
C CYS A 317 11.94 10.73 -3.08
N ARG A 318 12.09 12.03 -3.39
CA ARG A 318 11.33 12.70 -4.46
C ARG A 318 11.58 12.07 -5.82
N SER A 319 12.84 11.78 -6.14
CA SER A 319 13.20 11.13 -7.41
C SER A 319 12.65 9.71 -7.51
N TYR A 320 12.70 8.95 -6.41
CA TYR A 320 12.21 7.58 -6.33
C TYR A 320 10.72 7.50 -6.67
N LEU A 321 9.90 8.36 -6.07
CA LEU A 321 8.45 8.34 -6.28
C LEU A 321 7.99 8.72 -7.70
N LYS A 322 8.86 9.29 -8.55
CA LYS A 322 8.52 9.59 -9.96
C LYS A 322 8.18 8.34 -10.78
N ASN A 323 8.81 7.22 -10.45
CA ASN A 323 8.70 5.96 -11.19
C ASN A 323 8.35 4.77 -10.30
N ASN A 324 8.07 5.01 -9.02
CA ASN A 324 7.77 3.96 -8.06
C ASN A 324 6.54 4.31 -7.23
N ARG A 325 5.87 3.27 -6.78
CA ARG A 325 4.79 3.32 -5.82
C ARG A 325 5.24 2.62 -4.54
N ILE A 326 4.81 3.15 -3.40
CA ILE A 326 4.94 2.50 -2.09
C ILE A 326 3.53 2.26 -1.55
N ASN A 327 3.32 1.11 -0.94
CA ASN A 327 2.09 0.78 -0.21
C ASN A 327 2.43 0.38 1.22
N ILE A 328 1.82 1.02 2.21
CA ILE A 328 1.92 0.66 3.62
C ILE A 328 0.64 -0.07 3.99
N THR A 329 0.70 -1.32 4.44
CA THR A 329 -0.47 -2.03 4.98
C THR A 329 -0.24 -2.33 6.46
N VAL A 330 -1.14 -1.86 7.32
CA VAL A 330 -1.09 -2.09 8.77
C VAL A 330 -2.26 -2.98 9.18
N ARG A 331 -1.99 -3.87 10.15
CA ARG A 331 -2.95 -4.84 10.65
C ARG A 331 -2.76 -5.10 12.15
N GLN A 332 -3.86 -5.43 12.79
CA GLN A 332 -3.89 -6.12 14.07
C GLN A 332 -3.80 -7.63 13.79
N VAL A 333 -2.95 -8.33 14.54
CA VAL A 333 -2.68 -9.75 14.35
C VAL A 333 -3.53 -10.57 15.31
N PHE A 334 -3.51 -10.20 16.59
CA PHE A 334 -4.15 -10.95 17.66
C PHE A 334 -5.50 -10.36 18.05
N LYS A 335 -6.37 -11.20 18.59
CA LYS A 335 -7.65 -10.73 19.13
C LYS A 335 -7.39 -9.87 20.37
N PRO A 336 -8.22 -8.84 20.61
CA PRO A 336 -8.13 -8.11 21.87
C PRO A 336 -8.42 -9.05 23.04
N ASP A 337 -7.75 -8.82 24.17
CA ASP A 337 -8.08 -9.48 25.43
C ASP A 337 -9.46 -8.96 25.88
N ILE A 338 -10.49 -9.80 25.80
CA ILE A 338 -11.88 -9.46 26.17
C ILE A 338 -12.12 -9.65 27.66
#